data_AF-A0A7J6M3C0-F1
#
_entry.id   AF-A0A7J6M3C0-F1
#
_cell.length_a   1.000
_cell.length_b   1.000
_cell.length_c   1.000
_cell.angle_alpha   90.00
_cell.angle_beta   90.00
_cell.angle_gamma   90.00
#
_symmetry.space_group_name_H-M   'P 1'
#
loop_
_entity.id
_entity.type
_entity.pdbx_description
1 polymer ?
#
loop_
_entity_poly.entity_id
_entity_poly.type
_entity_poly.pdbx_seq_one_letter_code
_entity_poly.pdbx_strand_id
1 'polypeptide(L)'
;MGGCREEVTRIINKEPPQATAGPELGAGPRAMSASTTPLPSGDGEVATVVTPEASRPDAAASTSAAAAAEQMRRSSQIMQMAPQMTQQQQYANAATANQANAAYEASVAMWQQQQQQQQQQQQQQYQQYYYQQQQQMAANARMQQQAQHQAAAQQQHAAAAAAAAAAQQNAMFQQQQQQQQQRAGLIWYYIDDVGNIQGPFTKAELAGWYCNRWLSEQLMVCKSLSWPNPQTSQFAPLRDYLHEILN
;
A
#
# COMPACT_ATOMS: atom_id res chain seq x y z
N MET A 1 -29.29 36.57 -62.72
CA MET A 1 -28.53 35.32 -62.93
C MET A 1 -27.06 35.61 -62.68
N GLY A 2 -26.53 35.23 -61.51
CA GLY A 2 -25.15 35.52 -61.12
C GLY A 2 -24.98 35.20 -59.64
N GLY A 3 -24.29 34.11 -59.32
CA GLY A 3 -24.19 33.62 -57.93
C GLY A 3 -23.62 32.20 -57.75
N CYS A 4 -23.01 31.59 -58.76
CA CYS A 4 -22.49 30.21 -58.68
C CYS A 4 -20.96 30.12 -58.90
N ARG A 5 -20.22 31.24 -58.86
CA ARG A 5 -18.81 31.28 -59.31
C ARG A 5 -17.79 31.78 -58.29
N GLU A 6 -18.20 32.26 -57.11
CA GLU A 6 -17.30 32.90 -56.14
C GLU A 6 -16.95 32.04 -54.91
N GLU A 7 -17.58 30.88 -54.71
CA GLU A 7 -17.42 30.08 -53.47
C GLU A 7 -16.32 29.00 -53.54
N VAL A 8 -15.62 28.86 -54.66
CA VAL A 8 -14.59 27.81 -54.86
C VAL A 8 -13.21 28.21 -54.28
N THR A 9 -12.95 29.50 -54.05
CA THR A 9 -11.58 29.99 -53.71
C THR A 9 -11.28 30.04 -52.20
N ARG A 10 -12.25 29.78 -51.30
CA ARG A 10 -12.07 29.97 -49.84
C ARG A 10 -11.47 28.78 -49.08
N ILE A 11 -11.28 27.62 -49.71
CA ILE A 11 -10.97 26.37 -48.99
C ILE A 11 -9.45 26.12 -48.80
N ILE A 12 -8.58 26.80 -49.54
CA ILE A 12 -7.14 26.43 -49.63
C ILE A 12 -6.27 27.04 -48.50
N ASN A 13 -6.67 28.14 -47.86
CA ASN A 13 -5.87 28.80 -46.81
C ASN A 13 -6.49 28.64 -45.42
N LYS A 14 -6.24 27.49 -44.78
CA LYS A 14 -6.50 27.31 -43.34
C LYS A 14 -5.29 26.65 -42.67
N GLU A 15 -4.39 27.48 -42.15
CA GLU A 15 -3.21 27.04 -41.41
C GLU A 15 -3.62 26.29 -40.13
N PRO A 16 -2.91 25.21 -39.76
CA PRO A 16 -3.13 24.54 -38.48
C PRO A 16 -2.55 25.38 -37.33
N PRO A 17 -3.29 25.60 -36.23
CA PRO A 17 -2.78 26.32 -35.08
C PRO A 17 -1.67 25.52 -34.39
N GLN A 18 -0.54 26.17 -34.08
CA GLN A 18 0.47 25.59 -33.21
C GLN A 18 -0.03 25.53 -31.77
N ALA A 19 0.03 24.34 -31.16
CA ALA A 19 -0.04 24.13 -29.72
C ALA A 19 1.29 23.50 -29.31
N THR A 20 2.24 24.26 -28.77
CA THR A 20 2.31 24.79 -27.38
C THR A 20 2.82 23.72 -26.41
N ALA A 21 3.87 24.10 -25.68
CA ALA A 21 4.63 23.26 -24.75
C ALA A 21 3.76 22.61 -23.65
N GLY A 22 4.16 21.42 -23.21
CA GLY A 22 3.62 20.80 -21.99
C GLY A 22 4.27 21.35 -20.72
N PRO A 23 3.93 20.80 -19.52
CA PRO A 23 4.66 21.12 -18.31
C PRO A 23 5.20 19.91 -17.52
N GLU A 24 6.34 20.18 -16.90
CA GLU A 24 6.77 19.79 -15.55
C GLU A 24 6.91 18.32 -15.07
N LEU A 25 8.15 18.06 -14.68
CA LEU A 25 8.57 17.02 -13.74
C LEU A 25 8.00 17.29 -12.33
N GLY A 26 6.95 16.58 -11.94
CA GLY A 26 6.40 16.64 -10.58
C GLY A 26 7.35 16.02 -9.53
N ALA A 27 7.80 16.84 -8.57
CA ALA A 27 8.72 16.42 -7.52
C ALA A 27 8.10 15.44 -6.50
N GLY A 28 8.88 14.46 -6.04
CA GLY A 28 8.51 13.60 -4.92
C GLY A 28 8.77 14.25 -3.55
N PRO A 29 7.98 13.95 -2.50
CA PRO A 29 8.27 14.42 -1.15
C PRO A 29 8.72 13.30 -0.18
N ARG A 30 9.91 13.54 0.40
CA ARG A 30 10.27 13.38 1.83
C ARG A 30 9.81 12.12 2.57
N ALA A 31 10.78 11.26 2.88
CA ALA A 31 10.72 10.43 4.08
C ALA A 31 10.62 11.33 5.34
N MET A 32 9.74 10.96 6.28
CA MET A 32 9.65 11.55 7.62
C MET A 32 9.87 10.42 8.64
N SER A 33 11.03 10.42 9.28
CA SER A 33 11.30 9.56 10.44
C SER A 33 10.70 10.18 11.71
N ALA A 34 10.06 9.39 12.55
CA ALA A 34 9.78 9.75 13.93
C ALA A 34 9.83 8.50 14.83
N SER A 35 10.99 8.27 15.45
CA SER A 35 11.06 7.38 16.61
C SER A 35 10.41 8.07 17.81
N THR A 36 9.47 7.40 18.46
CA THR A 36 8.97 7.81 19.79
C THR A 36 8.95 6.61 20.70
N THR A 37 10.01 6.46 21.50
CA THR A 37 10.09 5.49 22.59
C THR A 37 9.58 6.16 23.87
N PRO A 38 8.48 5.70 24.49
CA PRO A 38 8.09 6.20 25.81
C PRO A 38 8.97 5.57 26.90
N LEU A 39 9.46 6.39 27.82
CA LEU A 39 10.06 5.92 29.07
C LEU A 39 8.96 5.41 30.03
N PRO A 40 9.21 4.36 30.83
CA PRO A 40 8.45 4.13 32.04
C PRO A 40 8.90 5.11 33.14
N SER A 41 7.98 5.92 33.66
CA SER A 41 8.19 6.66 34.90
C SER A 41 8.35 5.68 36.06
N GLY A 42 9.40 5.88 36.87
CA GLY A 42 9.50 5.24 38.17
C GLY A 42 8.90 6.15 39.23
N ASP A 43 7.82 5.70 39.87
CA ASP A 43 7.37 6.22 41.16
C ASP A 43 7.87 5.29 42.27
N GLY A 44 8.46 5.88 43.30
CA GLY A 44 8.99 5.15 44.45
C GLY A 44 8.15 5.39 45.70
N GLU A 45 7.78 4.32 46.40
CA GLU A 45 7.39 4.34 47.80
C GLU A 45 8.60 3.78 48.60
N VAL A 46 9.38 4.61 49.29
CA VAL A 46 9.09 5.27 50.58
C VAL A 46 8.88 4.26 51.73
N ALA A 47 10.01 3.94 52.35
CA ALA A 47 10.25 3.57 53.75
C ALA A 47 9.07 3.21 54.68
N THR A 48 9.23 2.06 55.36
CA THR A 48 8.90 1.93 56.79
C THR A 48 10.04 1.24 57.55
N VAL A 49 10.68 2.01 58.44
CA VAL A 49 11.58 1.48 59.48
C VAL A 49 10.72 0.96 60.63
N VAL A 50 10.94 -0.28 61.07
CA VAL A 50 10.32 -0.81 62.30
C VAL A 50 11.39 -1.41 63.20
N THR A 51 11.73 -0.64 64.23
CA THR A 51 12.54 -1.07 65.38
C THR A 51 11.59 -1.37 66.55
N PRO A 52 11.74 -2.50 67.24
CA PRO A 52 11.36 -2.62 68.64
C PRO A 52 12.64 -2.78 69.49
N GLU A 53 13.01 -1.82 70.33
CA GLU A 53 12.35 -1.41 71.58
C GLU A 53 12.71 -2.33 72.76
N ALA A 54 13.34 -1.73 73.77
CA ALA A 54 13.94 -2.43 74.90
C ALA A 54 12.98 -2.50 76.09
N SER A 55 12.94 -3.65 76.77
CA SER A 55 12.18 -3.84 78.01
C SER A 55 13.00 -4.51 79.11
N ARG A 56 13.49 -3.68 80.02
CA ARG A 56 13.62 -3.94 81.48
C ARG A 56 12.34 -3.39 82.16
N PRO A 57 12.02 -3.66 83.45
CA PRO A 57 12.86 -4.14 84.56
C PRO A 57 12.37 -5.53 85.05
N ASP A 58 12.30 -5.99 86.31
CA ASP A 58 12.58 -5.40 87.64
C ASP A 58 12.98 -6.47 88.70
N ALA A 59 12.99 -6.09 89.98
CA ALA A 59 13.64 -6.76 91.10
C ALA A 59 12.82 -7.81 91.86
N ALA A 60 13.54 -8.73 92.51
CA ALA A 60 13.20 -9.27 93.83
C ALA A 60 14.50 -9.62 94.58
N ALA A 61 14.55 -9.36 95.89
CA ALA A 61 15.78 -9.44 96.69
C ALA A 61 15.69 -10.45 97.85
N SER A 62 16.85 -10.69 98.46
CA SER A 62 17.05 -11.11 99.86
C SER A 62 17.22 -12.60 100.20
N THR A 63 17.95 -12.80 101.32
CA THR A 63 18.26 -14.05 102.06
C THR A 63 19.43 -14.89 101.50
N SER A 64 20.34 -15.44 102.32
CA SER A 64 20.65 -15.21 103.75
C SER A 64 22.07 -15.76 104.09
N ALA A 65 22.61 -15.39 105.25
CA ALA A 65 24.04 -15.53 105.60
C ALA A 65 24.57 -16.97 105.87
N ALA A 66 23.92 -18.02 105.38
CA ALA A 66 24.41 -19.40 105.46
C ALA A 66 25.26 -19.85 104.25
N ALA A 67 25.26 -19.06 103.15
CA ALA A 67 25.83 -19.47 101.87
C ALA A 67 27.38 -19.58 101.83
N ALA A 68 28.10 -18.86 102.70
CA ALA A 68 29.55 -18.67 102.57
C ALA A 68 30.39 -19.95 102.77
N ALA A 69 29.94 -20.86 103.65
CA ALA A 69 30.63 -22.14 103.89
C ALA A 69 30.34 -23.17 102.78
N GLU A 70 29.09 -23.23 102.31
CA GLU A 70 28.66 -24.11 101.23
C GLU A 70 29.31 -23.71 99.89
N GLN A 71 29.49 -22.40 99.66
CA GLN A 71 30.17 -21.84 98.49
C GLN A 71 31.62 -22.31 98.37
N MET A 72 32.36 -22.48 99.48
CA MET A 72 33.74 -23.00 99.45
C MET A 72 33.82 -24.51 99.16
N ARG A 73 32.82 -25.30 99.57
CA ARG A 73 32.75 -26.72 99.15
C ARG A 73 32.35 -26.87 97.69
N ARG A 74 31.35 -26.10 97.23
CA ARG A 74 30.95 -26.06 95.81
C ARG A 74 32.07 -25.57 94.90
N SER A 75 32.84 -24.55 95.27
CA SER A 75 33.91 -24.04 94.41
C SER A 75 35.07 -25.03 94.22
N SER A 76 35.43 -25.82 95.24
CA SER A 76 36.39 -26.93 95.07
C SER A 76 35.88 -28.05 94.15
N GLN A 77 34.59 -28.40 94.23
CA GLN A 77 34.00 -29.41 93.34
C GLN A 77 33.84 -28.90 91.90
N ILE A 78 33.51 -27.61 91.73
CA ILE A 78 33.46 -26.93 90.44
C ILE A 78 34.86 -26.87 89.81
N MET A 79 35.92 -26.57 90.57
CA MET A 79 37.30 -26.55 90.03
C MET A 79 37.78 -27.92 89.52
N GLN A 80 37.31 -29.04 90.08
CA GLN A 80 37.67 -30.38 89.59
C GLN A 80 36.88 -30.80 88.34
N MET A 81 35.67 -30.30 88.12
CA MET A 81 34.87 -30.57 86.91
C MET A 81 35.01 -29.50 85.81
N ALA A 82 35.59 -28.33 86.13
CA ALA A 82 35.79 -27.23 85.20
C ALA A 82 36.47 -27.61 83.87
N PRO A 83 37.52 -28.48 83.83
CA PRO A 83 38.14 -28.86 82.56
C PRO A 83 37.22 -29.67 81.62
N GLN A 84 36.31 -30.46 82.18
CA GLN A 84 35.36 -31.24 81.39
C GLN A 84 34.23 -30.35 80.87
N MET A 85 33.75 -29.42 81.71
CA MET A 85 32.69 -28.48 81.35
C MET A 85 33.15 -27.50 80.25
N THR A 86 34.39 -26.98 80.33
CA THR A 86 34.93 -26.09 79.28
C THR A 86 35.15 -26.81 77.95
N GLN A 87 35.57 -28.09 77.97
CA GLN A 87 35.69 -28.88 76.74
C GLN A 87 34.31 -29.13 76.10
N GLN A 88 33.29 -29.47 76.88
CA GLN A 88 31.92 -29.62 76.37
C GLN A 88 31.38 -28.30 75.80
N GLN A 89 31.70 -27.17 76.44
CA GLN A 89 31.31 -25.83 75.99
C GLN A 89 32.04 -25.41 74.70
N GLN A 90 33.29 -25.83 74.50
CA GLN A 90 34.02 -25.65 73.23
C GLN A 90 33.37 -26.44 72.08
N TYR A 91 32.96 -27.69 72.29
CA TYR A 91 32.24 -28.46 71.27
C TYR A 91 30.87 -27.86 70.94
N ALA A 92 30.13 -27.36 71.94
CA ALA A 92 28.87 -26.65 71.72
C ALA A 92 29.09 -25.38 70.86
N ASN A 93 30.08 -24.55 71.21
CA ASN A 93 30.41 -23.34 70.46
C ASN A 93 30.85 -23.64 69.02
N ALA A 94 31.64 -24.70 68.80
CA ALA A 94 32.06 -25.13 67.47
C ALA A 94 30.88 -25.64 66.61
N ALA A 95 29.94 -26.39 67.21
CA ALA A 95 28.72 -26.82 66.53
C ALA A 95 27.82 -25.64 66.14
N THR A 96 27.66 -24.65 67.03
CA THR A 96 26.91 -23.42 66.73
C THR A 96 27.57 -22.58 65.63
N ALA A 97 28.90 -22.46 65.64
CA ALA A 97 29.64 -21.77 64.58
C ALA A 97 29.48 -22.45 63.20
N ASN A 98 29.52 -23.79 63.15
CA ASN A 98 29.28 -24.53 61.92
C ASN A 98 27.84 -24.37 61.40
N GLN A 99 26.83 -24.32 62.28
CA GLN A 99 25.45 -24.02 61.87
C GLN A 99 25.31 -22.58 61.33
N ALA A 100 25.98 -21.60 61.94
CA ALA A 100 25.96 -20.22 61.47
C ALA A 100 26.59 -20.07 60.08
N ASN A 101 27.74 -20.74 59.83
CA ASN A 101 28.37 -20.76 58.51
C ASN A 101 27.48 -21.45 57.46
N ALA A 102 26.90 -22.61 57.78
CA ALA A 102 26.01 -23.32 56.85
C ALA A 102 24.74 -22.50 56.51
N ALA A 103 24.18 -21.76 57.47
CA ALA A 103 23.06 -20.85 57.24
C ALA A 103 23.45 -19.66 56.34
N TYR A 104 24.67 -19.12 56.50
CA TYR A 104 25.20 -18.07 55.63
C TYR A 104 25.46 -18.58 54.21
N GLU A 105 26.10 -19.74 54.04
CA GLU A 105 26.32 -20.35 52.73
C GLU A 105 25.00 -20.63 52.00
N ALA A 106 23.99 -21.14 52.72
CA ALA A 106 22.65 -21.36 52.17
C ALA A 106 21.97 -20.06 51.72
N SER A 107 22.13 -18.95 52.47
CA SER A 107 21.55 -17.65 52.09
C SER A 107 22.26 -17.04 50.88
N VAL A 108 23.59 -17.16 50.79
CA VAL A 108 24.38 -16.74 49.62
C VAL A 108 24.02 -17.58 48.38
N ALA A 109 23.89 -18.90 48.53
CA ALA A 109 23.48 -19.78 47.43
C ALA A 109 22.06 -19.48 46.94
N MET A 110 21.11 -19.24 47.85
CA MET A 110 19.74 -18.83 47.50
C MET A 110 19.71 -17.48 46.78
N TRP A 111 20.47 -16.48 47.26
CA TRP A 111 20.58 -15.18 46.61
C TRP A 111 21.20 -15.30 45.21
N GLN A 112 22.26 -16.10 45.06
CA GLN A 112 22.91 -16.34 43.78
C GLN A 112 21.99 -17.08 42.80
N GLN A 113 21.20 -18.03 43.27
CA GLN A 113 20.16 -18.70 42.50
C GLN A 113 19.07 -17.71 42.05
N GLN A 114 18.61 -16.81 42.94
CA GLN A 114 17.64 -15.77 42.62
C GLN A 114 18.17 -14.80 41.57
N GLN A 115 19.44 -14.38 41.68
CA GLN A 115 20.09 -13.51 40.70
C GLN A 115 20.19 -14.19 39.32
N GLN A 116 20.55 -15.48 39.28
CA GLN A 116 20.63 -16.25 38.03
C GLN A 116 19.25 -16.43 37.38
N GLN A 117 18.20 -16.66 38.19
CA GLN A 117 16.83 -16.75 37.71
C GLN A 117 16.33 -15.40 37.15
N GLN A 118 16.70 -14.28 37.77
CA GLN A 118 16.38 -12.94 37.28
C GLN A 118 17.07 -12.64 35.93
N GLN A 119 18.34 -13.04 35.75
CA GLN A 119 19.01 -12.94 34.44
C GLN A 119 18.31 -13.77 33.36
N GLN A 120 17.88 -15.01 33.66
CA GLN A 120 17.13 -15.83 32.69
C GLN A 120 15.82 -15.17 32.27
N GLN A 121 15.04 -14.61 33.20
CA GLN A 121 13.82 -13.88 32.85
C GLN A 121 14.10 -12.69 31.94
N GLN A 122 15.15 -11.92 32.23
CA GLN A 122 15.52 -10.76 31.42
C GLN A 122 15.94 -11.17 29.98
N GLN A 123 16.68 -12.28 29.83
CA GLN A 123 16.99 -12.83 28.50
C GLN A 123 15.75 -13.31 27.75
N GLN A 124 14.79 -13.94 28.42
CA GLN A 124 13.53 -14.36 27.79
C GLN A 124 12.69 -13.16 27.31
N GLN A 125 12.57 -12.11 28.13
CA GLN A 125 11.89 -10.88 27.73
C GLN A 125 12.55 -10.25 26.50
N TYR A 126 13.89 -10.21 26.46
CA TYR A 126 14.65 -9.69 25.33
C TYR A 126 14.40 -10.50 24.04
N GLN A 127 14.37 -11.83 24.12
CA GLN A 127 14.04 -12.68 22.97
C GLN A 127 12.61 -12.46 22.47
N GLN A 128 11.63 -12.32 23.36
CA GLN A 128 10.24 -12.02 22.98
C GLN A 128 10.11 -10.66 22.29
N TYR A 129 10.81 -9.64 22.77
CA TYR A 129 10.84 -8.30 22.15
C TYR A 129 11.36 -8.36 20.70
N TYR A 130 12.50 -9.03 20.47
CA TYR A 130 13.05 -9.18 19.11
C TYR A 130 12.12 -9.97 18.18
N TYR A 131 11.50 -11.03 18.70
CA TYR A 131 10.55 -11.83 17.92
C TYR A 131 9.31 -11.00 17.52
N GLN A 132 8.77 -10.19 18.44
CA GLN A 132 7.66 -9.29 18.16
C GLN A 132 8.03 -8.19 17.14
N GLN A 133 9.23 -7.61 17.26
CA GLN A 133 9.73 -6.63 16.30
C GLN A 133 9.88 -7.25 14.89
N GLN A 134 10.39 -8.49 14.80
CA GLN A 134 10.49 -9.23 13.54
C GLN A 134 9.11 -9.50 12.92
N GLN A 135 8.11 -9.87 13.72
CA GLN A 135 6.73 -10.03 13.23
C GLN A 135 6.14 -8.71 12.69
N GLN A 136 6.36 -7.58 13.36
CA GLN A 136 5.90 -6.28 12.87
C GLN A 136 6.54 -5.90 11.53
N MET A 137 7.85 -6.11 11.37
CA MET A 137 8.53 -5.88 10.09
C MET A 137 7.99 -6.79 8.98
N ALA A 138 7.73 -8.07 9.27
CA ALA A 138 7.13 -9.00 8.31
C ALA A 138 5.69 -8.61 7.94
N ALA A 139 4.88 -8.12 8.89
CA ALA A 139 3.54 -7.62 8.64
C ALA A 139 3.56 -6.36 7.74
N ASN A 140 4.43 -5.40 8.05
CA ASN A 140 4.61 -4.18 7.25
C ASN A 140 5.08 -4.50 5.82
N ALA A 141 6.04 -5.43 5.65
CA ALA A 141 6.49 -5.88 4.34
C ALA A 141 5.36 -6.55 3.53
N ARG A 142 4.54 -7.39 4.16
CA ARG A 142 3.35 -7.99 3.52
C ARG A 142 2.33 -6.94 3.10
N MET A 143 2.05 -5.95 3.94
CA MET A 143 1.15 -4.84 3.63
C MET A 143 1.67 -4.02 2.43
N GLN A 144 2.98 -3.74 2.38
CA GLN A 144 3.60 -3.02 1.27
C GLN A 144 3.52 -3.81 -0.05
N GLN A 145 3.74 -5.14 -0.01
CA GLN A 145 3.56 -6.02 -1.18
C GLN A 145 2.10 -6.06 -1.66
N GLN A 146 1.12 -6.08 -0.75
CA GLN A 146 -0.30 -6.02 -1.10
C GLN A 146 -0.66 -4.68 -1.77
N ALA A 147 -0.17 -3.56 -1.24
CA ALA A 147 -0.38 -2.24 -1.84
C ALA A 147 0.23 -2.15 -3.26
N GLN A 148 1.43 -2.70 -3.46
CA GLN A 148 2.07 -2.77 -4.79
C GLN A 148 1.24 -3.61 -5.77
N HIS A 149 0.71 -4.76 -5.34
CA HIS A 149 -0.18 -5.59 -6.17
C HIS A 149 -1.47 -4.85 -6.57
N GLN A 150 -2.10 -4.14 -5.62
CA GLN A 150 -3.31 -3.36 -5.90
C GLN A 150 -3.04 -2.21 -6.87
N ALA A 151 -1.93 -1.49 -6.72
CA ALA A 151 -1.53 -0.43 -7.64
C ALA A 151 -1.27 -0.97 -9.06
N ALA A 152 -0.58 -2.10 -9.19
CA ALA A 152 -0.34 -2.75 -10.48
C ALA A 152 -1.65 -3.18 -11.17
N ALA A 153 -2.59 -3.78 -10.42
CA ALA A 153 -3.91 -4.15 -10.93
C ALA A 153 -4.71 -2.93 -11.39
N GLN A 154 -4.72 -1.84 -10.61
CA GLN A 154 -5.37 -0.58 -11.01
C GLN A 154 -4.77 0.00 -12.29
N GLN A 155 -3.44 -0.04 -12.45
CA GLN A 155 -2.77 0.42 -13.66
C GLN A 155 -3.15 -0.43 -14.89
N GLN A 156 -3.27 -1.75 -14.73
CA GLN A 156 -3.74 -2.64 -15.81
C GLN A 156 -5.19 -2.36 -16.20
N HIS A 157 -6.08 -2.14 -15.23
CA HIS A 157 -7.48 -1.77 -15.51
C HIS A 157 -7.58 -0.40 -16.21
N ALA A 158 -6.81 0.60 -15.79
CA ALA A 158 -6.75 1.91 -16.44
C ALA A 158 -6.23 1.81 -17.89
N ALA A 159 -5.18 1.02 -18.13
CA ALA A 159 -4.64 0.79 -19.47
C ALA A 159 -5.65 0.07 -20.38
N ALA A 160 -6.37 -0.95 -19.86
CA ALA A 160 -7.42 -1.64 -20.61
C ALA A 160 -8.60 -0.72 -20.95
N ALA A 161 -9.03 0.13 -20.02
CA ALA A 161 -10.08 1.13 -20.26
C ALA A 161 -9.66 2.17 -21.32
N ALA A 162 -8.42 2.66 -21.26
CA ALA A 162 -7.87 3.59 -22.24
C ALA A 162 -7.78 2.94 -23.64
N ALA A 163 -7.33 1.68 -23.73
CA ALA A 163 -7.28 0.93 -24.99
C ALA A 163 -8.69 0.70 -25.58
N ALA A 164 -9.69 0.40 -24.74
CA ALA A 164 -11.09 0.27 -25.17
C ALA A 164 -11.65 1.60 -25.69
N ALA A 165 -11.37 2.72 -25.03
CA ALA A 165 -11.78 4.05 -25.49
C ALA A 165 -11.14 4.43 -26.83
N ALA A 166 -9.83 4.15 -27.00
CA ALA A 166 -9.13 4.36 -28.26
C ALA A 166 -9.68 3.48 -29.40
N ALA A 167 -10.04 2.21 -29.10
CA ALA A 167 -10.68 1.32 -30.07
C ALA A 167 -12.05 1.85 -30.53
N GLN A 168 -12.86 2.43 -29.63
CA GLN A 168 -14.14 3.06 -29.98
C GLN A 168 -13.96 4.28 -30.90
N GLN A 169 -12.97 5.14 -30.61
CA GLN A 169 -12.65 6.28 -31.48
C GLN A 169 -12.19 5.84 -32.88
N ASN A 170 -11.32 4.84 -32.96
CA ASN A 170 -10.86 4.27 -34.23
C ASN A 170 -12.00 3.62 -35.02
N ALA A 171 -12.94 2.94 -34.36
CA ALA A 171 -14.12 2.36 -35.00
C ALA A 171 -15.04 3.44 -35.60
N MET A 172 -15.28 4.53 -34.87
CA MET A 172 -16.06 5.68 -35.36
C MET A 172 -15.39 6.34 -36.57
N PHE A 173 -14.07 6.53 -36.53
CA PHE A 173 -13.32 7.10 -37.66
C PHE A 173 -13.36 6.20 -38.90
N GLN A 174 -13.19 4.88 -38.75
CA GLN A 174 -13.33 3.93 -39.87
C GLN A 174 -14.75 3.94 -40.45
N GLN A 175 -15.79 4.03 -39.62
CA GLN A 175 -17.17 4.13 -40.11
C GLN A 175 -17.38 5.40 -40.96
N GLN A 176 -16.83 6.54 -40.53
CA GLN A 176 -16.89 7.78 -41.31
C GLN A 176 -16.12 7.64 -42.64
N GLN A 177 -14.95 7.02 -42.64
CA GLN A 177 -14.15 6.79 -43.85
C GLN A 177 -14.88 5.87 -44.84
N GLN A 178 -15.54 4.80 -44.36
CA GLN A 178 -16.35 3.92 -45.20
C GLN A 178 -17.54 4.65 -45.84
N GLN A 179 -18.23 5.53 -45.10
CA GLN A 179 -19.29 6.37 -45.68
C GLN A 179 -18.75 7.34 -46.74
N GLN A 180 -17.56 7.92 -46.54
CA GLN A 180 -16.91 8.74 -47.56
C GLN A 180 -16.51 7.94 -48.80
N GLN A 181 -16.00 6.72 -48.64
CA GLN A 181 -15.68 5.83 -49.77
C GLN A 181 -16.93 5.38 -50.53
N GLN A 182 -18.03 5.06 -49.83
CA GLN A 182 -19.32 4.76 -50.46
C GLN A 182 -19.88 5.97 -51.24
N ARG A 183 -19.61 7.21 -50.78
CA ARG A 183 -19.98 8.43 -51.50
C ARG A 183 -19.04 8.78 -52.66
N ALA A 184 -17.74 8.50 -52.53
CA ALA A 184 -16.74 8.77 -53.56
C ALA A 184 -16.70 7.71 -54.66
N GLY A 185 -17.14 6.47 -54.38
CA GLY A 185 -17.22 5.36 -55.32
C GLY A 185 -18.50 5.32 -56.16
N LEU A 186 -19.41 6.29 -56.01
CA LEU A 186 -20.60 6.43 -56.85
C LEU A 186 -20.22 6.89 -58.26
N ILE A 187 -20.14 5.93 -59.17
CA ILE A 187 -19.94 6.14 -60.60
C ILE A 187 -21.29 6.25 -61.31
N TRP A 188 -21.41 7.25 -62.17
CA TRP A 188 -22.63 7.59 -62.90
C TRP A 188 -22.52 7.14 -64.35
N TYR A 189 -23.65 6.69 -64.88
CA TYR A 189 -23.84 6.30 -66.27
C TYR A 189 -25.08 7.01 -66.82
N TYR A 190 -25.10 7.29 -68.12
CA TYR A 190 -26.30 7.78 -68.80
C TYR A 190 -26.54 7.02 -70.11
N ILE A 191 -27.79 7.02 -70.58
CA ILE A 191 -28.16 6.50 -71.90
C ILE A 191 -28.20 7.68 -72.87
N ASP A 192 -27.42 7.63 -73.95
CA ASP A 192 -27.42 8.65 -75.00
C ASP A 192 -28.64 8.56 -75.94
N ASP A 193 -28.82 9.55 -76.83
CA ASP A 193 -29.94 9.61 -77.78
C ASP A 193 -29.97 8.43 -78.78
N VAL A 194 -28.88 7.66 -78.89
CA VAL A 194 -28.74 6.49 -79.75
C VAL A 194 -29.01 5.18 -78.96
N GLY A 195 -29.16 5.28 -77.63
CA GLY A 195 -29.44 4.16 -76.73
C GLY A 195 -28.20 3.50 -76.12
N ASN A 196 -26.99 4.07 -76.29
CA ASN A 196 -25.77 3.50 -75.70
C ASN A 196 -25.58 3.98 -74.27
N ILE A 197 -25.04 3.10 -73.42
CA ILE A 197 -24.64 3.45 -72.06
C ILE A 197 -23.25 4.10 -72.08
N GLN A 198 -23.18 5.34 -71.61
CA GLN A 198 -21.96 6.14 -71.49
C GLN A 198 -21.54 6.24 -70.02
N GLY A 199 -20.23 6.07 -69.74
CA GLY A 199 -19.63 6.16 -68.41
C GLY A 199 -18.46 5.19 -68.20
N PRO A 200 -17.88 5.10 -66.98
CA PRO A 200 -18.30 5.79 -65.76
C PRO A 200 -17.89 7.27 -65.72
N PHE A 201 -18.75 8.10 -65.13
CA PHE A 201 -18.46 9.50 -64.82
C PHE A 201 -18.57 9.76 -63.32
N THR A 202 -17.82 10.74 -62.82
CA THR A 202 -17.98 11.25 -61.46
C THR A 202 -19.24 12.11 -61.36
N LYS A 203 -19.80 12.20 -60.15
CA LYS A 203 -20.90 13.13 -59.84
C LYS A 203 -20.58 14.59 -60.25
N ALA A 204 -19.32 15.01 -60.09
CA ALA A 204 -18.89 16.37 -60.40
C ALA A 204 -18.93 16.68 -61.91
N GLU A 205 -18.59 15.71 -62.77
CA GLU A 205 -18.70 15.86 -64.22
C GLU A 205 -20.17 15.96 -64.65
N LEU A 206 -21.04 15.08 -64.15
CA LEU A 206 -22.48 15.12 -64.44
C LEU A 206 -23.11 16.45 -63.98
N ALA A 207 -22.73 16.93 -62.79
CA ALA A 207 -23.17 18.23 -62.27
C ALA A 207 -22.71 19.39 -63.17
N GLY A 208 -21.45 19.38 -63.61
CA GLY A 208 -20.90 20.38 -64.52
C GLY A 208 -21.63 20.42 -65.87
N TRP A 209 -21.88 19.27 -66.47
CA TRP A 209 -22.61 19.17 -67.74
C TRP A 209 -24.08 19.61 -67.61
N TYR A 210 -24.75 19.28 -66.50
CA TYR A 210 -26.10 19.76 -66.22
C TYR A 210 -26.15 21.28 -66.01
N CYS A 211 -25.23 21.85 -65.23
CA CYS A 211 -25.12 23.30 -65.00
C CYS A 211 -24.85 24.08 -66.30
N ASN A 212 -24.09 23.50 -67.24
CA ASN A 212 -23.85 24.05 -68.57
C ASN A 212 -25.02 23.83 -69.56
N ARG A 213 -26.14 23.23 -69.10
CA ARG A 213 -27.31 22.86 -69.91
C ARG A 213 -27.01 21.92 -71.08
N TRP A 214 -25.99 21.07 -70.95
CA TRP A 214 -25.66 20.03 -71.93
C TRP A 214 -26.49 18.76 -71.77
N LEU A 215 -27.00 18.49 -70.56
CA LEU A 215 -27.85 17.34 -70.27
C LEU A 215 -29.32 17.78 -70.08
N SER A 216 -30.23 17.00 -70.64
CA SER A 216 -31.68 17.16 -70.44
C SER A 216 -32.11 16.60 -69.08
N GLU A 217 -33.11 17.22 -68.44
CA GLU A 217 -33.74 16.69 -67.21
C GLU A 217 -34.46 15.35 -67.44
N GLN A 218 -34.78 15.02 -68.70
CA GLN A 218 -35.36 13.73 -69.11
C GLN A 218 -34.29 12.66 -69.43
N LEU A 219 -33.00 13.00 -69.41
CA LEU A 219 -31.92 12.06 -69.71
C LEU A 219 -31.93 10.91 -68.71
N MET A 220 -31.92 9.67 -69.19
CA MET A 220 -31.94 8.49 -68.32
C MET A 220 -30.54 8.26 -67.75
N VAL A 221 -30.40 8.28 -66.42
CA VAL A 221 -29.13 8.09 -65.70
C VAL A 221 -29.24 7.01 -64.64
N CYS A 222 -28.12 6.35 -64.33
CA CYS A 222 -28.01 5.32 -63.31
C CYS A 222 -26.75 5.56 -62.46
N LYS A 223 -26.85 5.34 -61.16
CA LYS A 223 -25.72 5.32 -60.23
C LYS A 223 -25.32 3.88 -59.89
N SER A 224 -24.03 3.57 -59.95
CA SER A 224 -23.47 2.27 -59.54
C SER A 224 -22.34 2.47 -58.53
N LEU A 225 -22.09 1.44 -57.72
CA LEU A 225 -20.96 1.36 -56.79
C LEU A 225 -19.76 0.61 -57.37
N SER A 226 -19.93 -0.10 -58.49
CA SER A 226 -18.86 -0.85 -59.17
C SER A 226 -19.22 -1.15 -60.63
N TRP A 227 -18.19 -1.42 -61.43
CA TRP A 227 -18.32 -2.16 -62.69
C TRP A 227 -18.66 -3.64 -62.36
N PRO A 228 -19.42 -4.40 -63.17
CA PRO A 228 -19.78 -4.20 -64.58
C PRO A 228 -21.03 -3.36 -64.85
N ASN A 229 -21.30 -3.19 -66.15
CA ASN A 229 -22.35 -2.36 -66.76
C ASN A 229 -23.70 -2.39 -66.02
N PRO A 230 -24.28 -1.23 -65.62
CA PRO A 230 -25.59 -1.19 -64.96
C PRO A 230 -26.70 -1.79 -65.82
N GLN A 231 -27.69 -2.41 -65.18
CA GLN A 231 -28.86 -2.91 -65.88
C GLN A 231 -29.73 -1.74 -66.35
N THR A 232 -30.24 -1.78 -67.57
CA THR A 232 -31.09 -0.71 -68.15
C THR A 232 -32.35 -0.43 -67.33
N SER A 233 -32.84 -1.41 -66.56
CA SER A 233 -33.95 -1.28 -65.60
C SER A 233 -33.65 -0.39 -64.38
N GLN A 234 -32.39 -0.04 -64.13
CA GLN A 234 -31.97 0.78 -62.99
C GLN A 234 -31.82 2.27 -63.34
N PHE A 235 -31.97 2.64 -64.61
CA PHE A 235 -31.90 4.03 -65.05
C PHE A 235 -33.22 4.76 -64.74
N ALA A 236 -33.11 6.00 -64.26
CA ALA A 236 -34.24 6.91 -64.06
C ALA A 236 -33.89 8.32 -64.60
N PRO A 237 -34.89 9.17 -64.88
CA PRO A 237 -34.65 10.52 -65.39
C PRO A 237 -33.75 11.37 -64.47
N LEU A 238 -32.82 12.13 -65.06
CA LEU A 238 -31.84 12.96 -64.37
C LEU A 238 -32.46 13.88 -63.32
N ARG A 239 -33.66 14.43 -63.59
CA ARG A 239 -34.44 15.24 -62.63
C ARG A 239 -34.59 14.59 -61.25
N ASP A 240 -34.74 13.27 -61.19
CA ASP A 240 -35.01 12.53 -59.95
C ASP A 240 -33.75 12.47 -59.05
N TYR A 241 -32.56 12.67 -59.65
CA TYR A 241 -31.25 12.70 -58.97
C TYR A 241 -30.64 14.10 -58.80
N LEU A 242 -31.26 15.19 -59.29
CA LEU A 242 -30.66 16.54 -59.21
C LEU A 242 -30.31 16.96 -57.78
N HIS A 243 -31.14 16.60 -56.81
CA HIS A 243 -30.88 16.85 -55.39
C HIS A 243 -29.66 16.08 -54.84
N GLU A 244 -29.31 14.95 -55.44
CA GLU A 244 -28.13 14.14 -55.08
C GLU A 244 -26.88 14.58 -55.84
N ILE A 245 -27.05 15.13 -57.06
CA ILE A 245 -25.95 15.57 -57.93
C ILE A 245 -25.47 17.00 -57.58
N LEU A 246 -26.35 17.88 -57.13
CA LEU A 246 -26.05 19.30 -56.87
C LEU A 246 -25.67 19.64 -55.41
N ASN A 247 -25.86 18.72 -54.46
CA ASN A 247 -25.49 18.85 -53.03
C ASN A 247 -24.28 17.98 -52.67
#